data_AF-A0A2L2YPP1-F1
#
_entry.id   AF-A0A2L2YPP1-F1
#
_cell.length_a   1.000
_cell.length_b   1.000
_cell.length_c   1.000
_cell.angle_alpha   90.00
_cell.angle_beta   90.00
_cell.angle_gamma   90.00
#
_symmetry.space_group_name_H-M   'P 1'
#
loop_
_entity.id
_entity.type
_entity.pdbx_description
1 polymer ?
#
loop_
_entity_poly.entity_id
_entity_poly.type
_entity_poly.pdbx_seq_one_letter_code
_entity_poly.pdbx_strand_id
1 'polypeptide(L)' 'LNQLVGAAFGAAGQRCMALSTAVFVGDSQKRIPELVARAKTLKVNAGQEPNTDLGPVISPQAMQSISTLVDSGV' A
#
# COMPACT_ATOMS: atom_id res chain seq x y z
N LEU A 1 2.21 -12.11 -6.11
CA LEU A 1 1.38 -10.87 -6.12
C LEU A 1 0.72 -10.61 -4.77
N ASN A 2 -0.03 -11.54 -4.16
CA ASN A 2 -0.57 -11.35 -2.78
C ASN A 2 0.50 -10.93 -1.77
N GLN A 3 1.67 -11.56 -1.80
CA GLN A 3 2.77 -11.22 -0.89
C GLN A 3 3.31 -9.80 -1.11
N LEU A 4 3.31 -9.29 -2.34
CA LEU A 4 3.72 -7.90 -2.63
C LEU A 4 2.72 -6.90 -2.05
N VAL A 5 1.42 -7.17 -2.22
CA VAL A 5 0.35 -6.34 -1.65
C VAL A 5 0.43 -6.33 -0.12
N GLY A 6 0.56 -7.51 0.50
CA GLY A 6 0.68 -7.62 1.96
C GLY A 6 1.94 -6.96 2.52
N ALA A 7 3.08 -7.09 1.83
CA ALA A 7 4.34 -6.47 2.25
C ALA A 7 4.34 -4.93 2.10
N ALA A 8 3.66 -4.40 1.08
CA ALA A 8 3.59 -2.95 0.84
C ALA A 8 2.55 -2.26 1.75
N PHE A 9 1.35 -2.84 1.85
CA PHE A 9 0.21 -2.15 2.46
C PHE A 9 -0.15 -2.63 3.87
N GLY A 10 0.43 -3.74 4.34
CA GLY A 10 0.17 -4.27 5.68
C GLY A 10 0.47 -3.24 6.78
N ALA A 11 -0.45 -3.09 7.75
CA ALA A 11 -0.41 -2.04 8.76
C ALA A 11 -0.28 -0.62 8.17
N ALA A 12 -0.98 -0.37 7.05
CA ALA A 12 -0.92 0.88 6.28
C ALA A 12 0.50 1.27 5.81
N GLY A 13 1.39 0.28 5.62
CA GLY A 13 2.79 0.51 5.24
C GLY A 13 3.67 1.07 6.36
N GLN A 14 3.16 1.22 7.59
CA GLN A 14 3.90 1.74 8.74
C GLN A 14 4.69 0.65 9.46
N ARG A 15 5.48 -0.11 8.70
CA ARG A 15 6.43 -1.11 9.20
C ARG A 15 7.81 -0.77 8.66
N CYS A 16 8.86 -0.89 9.47
CA CYS A 16 10.23 -0.66 9.02
C CYS A 16 10.66 -1.60 7.87
N MET A 17 10.00 -2.76 7.75
CA MET A 17 10.18 -3.75 6.68
C MET A 17 9.10 -3.66 5.59
N ALA A 18 8.31 -2.58 5.53
CA ALA A 18 7.32 -2.41 4.47
C ALA A 18 7.99 -2.23 3.11
N LEU A 19 7.42 -2.84 2.08
CA LEU A 19 7.95 -2.76 0.72
C LEU A 19 7.63 -1.38 0.12
N SER A 20 8.64 -0.51 0.02
CA SER A 20 8.51 0.84 -0.57
C SER A 20 8.85 0.90 -2.06
N THR A 21 9.49 -0.14 -2.62
CA THR A 21 9.90 -0.18 -4.02
C THR A 21 9.86 -1.61 -4.56
N ALA A 22 9.29 -1.79 -5.75
CA ALA A 22 9.27 -3.07 -6.46
C ALA A 22 9.92 -2.89 -7.85
N VAL A 23 10.90 -3.74 -8.17
CA VAL A 23 11.60 -3.73 -9.46
C VAL A 23 11.11 -4.90 -10.31
N PHE A 24 10.57 -4.61 -11.49
CA PHE A 24 10.13 -5.60 -12.46
C PHE A 24 11.14 -5.71 -13.59
N VAL A 25 11.64 -6.92 -13.84
CA VAL A 25 12.63 -7.21 -14.88
C VAL A 25 11.98 -7.97 -16.04
N GLY A 26 12.25 -7.53 -17.27
CA GLY A 26 11.79 -8.19 -18.50
C GLY A 26 10.27 -8.34 -18.56
N ASP A 27 9.81 -9.58 -18.74
CA ASP A 27 8.38 -9.89 -18.89
C ASP A 27 7.56 -9.79 -17.59
N SER A 28 8.21 -9.68 -16.43
CA SER A 28 7.50 -9.58 -15.15
C SER A 28 6.64 -8.32 -15.02
N GLN A 29 6.94 -7.26 -15.78
CA GLN A 29 6.12 -6.04 -15.84
C GLN A 29 4.67 -6.31 -16.30
N LYS A 30 4.43 -7.39 -17.07
CA LYS A 30 3.09 -7.82 -17.50
C LYS A 30 2.18 -8.20 -16.32
N ARG A 31 2.73 -8.32 -15.11
CA ARG A 31 2.00 -8.60 -13.86
C ARG A 31 1.52 -7.33 -13.15
N ILE A 32 1.97 -6.13 -13.55
CA ILE A 32 1.57 -4.85 -12.94
C ILE A 32 0.05 -4.65 -12.97
N PRO A 33 -0.68 -4.90 -14.08
CA PRO A 33 -2.15 -4.74 -14.07
C PRO A 33 -2.84 -5.63 -13.04
N GLU A 34 -2.35 -6.85 -12.83
CA GLU A 34 -2.88 -7.76 -11.81
C GLU A 34 -2.53 -7.27 -10.39
N LEU A 35 -1.34 -6.70 -10.18
CA LEU A 35 -0.98 -6.06 -8.91
C LEU A 35 -1.94 -4.91 -8.57
N VAL A 36 -2.20 -4.04 -9.56
CA VAL A 36 -3.14 -2.93 -9.41
C VAL A 36 -4.55 -3.43 -9.10
N ALA A 37 -5.01 -4.47 -9.81
CA ALA A 37 -6.32 -5.08 -9.56
C ALA A 37 -6.43 -5.59 -8.11
N ARG A 38 -5.39 -6.26 -7.59
CA ARG A 38 -5.37 -6.74 -6.20
C ARG A 38 -5.26 -5.62 -5.16
N ALA A 39 -4.52 -4.55 -5.45
CA ALA A 39 -4.44 -3.39 -4.55
C ALA A 39 -5.81 -2.70 -4.43
N LYS A 40 -6.58 -2.62 -5.53
CA LYS A 40 -7.93 -2.04 -5.55
C LYS A 40 -8.96 -2.83 -4.75
N THR A 41 -8.71 -4.10 -4.40
CA THR A 41 -9.64 -4.89 -3.57
C THR A 41 -9.45 -4.67 -2.08
N LEU A 42 -8.40 -3.97 -1.65
CA LEU A 42 -8.14 -3.70 -0.24
C LEU A 42 -9.22 -2.80 0.35
N LYS A 43 -9.76 -3.21 1.49
CA LYS A 43 -10.76 -2.46 2.25
C LYS A 43 -10.09 -1.52 3.24
N VAL A 44 -10.23 -0.23 2.99
CA VAL A 44 -9.76 0.84 3.87
C VAL A 44 -10.89 1.27 4.80
N ASN A 45 -10.68 1.18 6.11
CA ASN A 45 -11.69 1.54 7.11
C ASN A 45 -11.04 1.83 8.48
N ALA A 46 -11.83 2.11 9.51
CA ALA A 46 -11.35 2.17 10.89
C ALA A 46 -10.75 0.82 11.31
N GLY A 47 -9.62 0.85 12.03
CA GLY A 47 -8.80 -0.35 12.30
C GLY A 47 -9.49 -1.44 13.13
N GLN A 48 -10.55 -1.09 13.87
CA GLN A 48 -11.36 -2.02 14.64
C GLN A 48 -12.53 -2.64 13.85
N GLU A 49 -12.82 -2.15 12.65
CA GLU A 49 -13.95 -2.64 11.86
C GLU A 49 -13.65 -4.02 11.27
N PRO A 50 -14.61 -4.97 11.30
CA PRO A 50 -14.41 -6.29 10.70
C PRO A 50 -14.10 -6.21 9.21
N ASN A 51 -13.23 -7.10 8.74
CA ASN A 51 -12.80 -7.18 7.34
C ASN A 51 -12.05 -5.94 6.81
N THR A 52 -11.40 -5.18 7.71
CA THR A 52 -10.51 -4.08 7.32
C THR A 52 -9.14 -4.63 6.95
N ASP A 53 -8.68 -4.32 5.73
CA ASP A 53 -7.32 -4.66 5.29
C ASP A 53 -6.33 -3.57 5.68
N LEU A 54 -6.75 -2.29 5.60
CA LEU A 54 -5.94 -1.11 5.90
C LEU A 54 -6.67 -0.19 6.87
N GLY A 55 -6.07 -0.02 8.06
CA GLY A 55 -6.47 0.96 9.04
C GLY A 55 -5.90 2.36 8.77
N PRO A 56 -6.21 3.34 9.64
CA PRO A 56 -5.64 4.68 9.55
C PRO A 56 -4.14 4.69 9.83
N VAL A 57 -3.46 5.74 9.34
CA VAL A 57 -2.09 6.05 9.76
C VAL A 57 -2.07 6.61 11.18
N ILE A 58 -0.90 6.62 11.83
CA ILE A 58 -0.79 6.88 13.27
C ILE A 58 -1.24 8.28 13.70
N SER A 59 -1.10 9.29 12.85
CA SER A 59 -1.42 10.68 13.18
C SER A 59 -1.77 11.53 11.96
N PRO A 60 -2.44 12.68 12.14
CA PRO A 60 -2.69 13.63 11.05
C PRO A 60 -1.40 14.15 10.41
N GLN A 61 -0.32 14.31 11.18
CA GLN A 61 0.98 14.75 10.65
C GLN A 61 1.61 13.68 9.74
N ALA A 62 1.47 12.40 10.10
CA ALA A 62 1.90 11.30 9.24
C ALA A 62 1.08 11.29 7.94
N MET A 63 -0.24 11.48 8.04
CA MET A 63 -1.12 11.57 6.87
C MET A 63 -0.70 12.71 5.94
N GLN A 64 -0.51 13.91 6.47
CA GLN A 64 -0.06 15.08 5.69
C GLN A 64 1.28 14.81 5.01
N SER A 65 2.25 14.23 5.72
CA SER A 65 3.57 13.94 5.16
C SER A 65 3.50 12.94 4.01
N ILE A 66 2.69 11.88 4.16
CA ILE A 66 2.46 10.88 3.12
C ILE A 66 1.76 11.51 1.91
N SER A 67 0.70 12.30 2.12
CA SER A 67 -0.02 12.99 1.05
C SER A 67 0.91 13.92 0.26
N THR A 68 1.73 14.73 0.94
CA THR A 68 2.71 15.60 0.27
C THR A 68 3.70 14.81 -0.60
N LEU A 69 4.15 13.63 -0.15
CA LEU A 69 5.05 12.77 -0.94
C LEU A 69 4.35 12.11 -2.13
N VAL A 70 3.07 11.77 -2.00
CA VAL A 70 2.28 11.25 -3.12
C VAL A 70 2.07 12.35 -4.16
N ASP A 71 1.69 13.56 -3.72
CA ASP A 71 1.43 14.71 -4.60
C ASP A 71 2.70 15.20 -5.32
N SER A 72 3.88 15.05 -4.72
CA SER A 72 5.15 15.44 -5.37
C SER A 72 5.62 14.47 -6.46
N GLY A 73 5.08 13.25 -6.47
CA GLY A 73 5.44 12.18 -7.42
C GLY A 73 4.45 12.00 -8.57
N VAL A 74 3.42 12.86 -8.68
CA VAL A 74 2.39 12.87 -9.74
C VAL A 74 2.57 14.10 -10.63
#